data_AF-A0A970WJQ3-F1
#
_entry.id   AF-A0A970WJQ3-F1
#
_cell.length_a   1.000
_cell.length_b   1.000
_cell.length_c   1.000
_cell.angle_alpha   90.00
_cell.angle_beta   90.00
_cell.angle_gamma   90.00
#
_symmetry.space_group_name_H-M   'P 1'
#
loop_
_entity.id
_entity.type
_entity.pdbx_description
1 polymer ?
#
loop_
_entity_poly.entity_id
_entity_poly.type
_entity_poly.pdbx_seq_one_letter_code
_entity_poly.pdbx_strand_id
1 'polypeptide(L)'
;MIKVRGDSKAEVMWFRSGAVLFTDRGFRLTDFPAALAEEKFLRSSIDATEFDVVRGGRLIVLTHQLILGAASQAETLEKQGFVRTKEDRFQLFETREIDQVLVYEKQTTFGESYRFGKWVVVLGFEDARSARNRTRATEGKPFFVYPADTPNTGVLFVDRQTEDHSGHGHNSIAECRNGDIIAFYSVTGTGADNWNGHGSAGWSEYRRSTDGGLTWSTPSPFEYSKRMWEGTEMCSALVYSVVTTPNGTLVATVIHYANEKWEKQRAPAYFLSKDQGQTWQGPRAFDESATVQDIAYTMDTSFVHAGEIFIVFRGGGSNMTPGGPQTLWVSSDNGESFRQRSVLPFDDATYYWAAGALDHGEIIVYTYDAQPQRALPLGRQTVPRRREARPDPTLPRA
;
A
#
# COMPACT_ATOMS: atom_id res chain seq x y z
N MET A 1 21.72 15.08 6.30
CA MET A 1 21.21 13.70 6.46
C MET A 1 21.78 12.89 5.30
N ILE A 2 22.49 11.79 5.60
CA ILE A 2 23.34 11.08 4.63
C ILE A 2 22.54 10.10 3.78
N LYS A 3 22.99 9.84 2.55
CA LYS A 3 22.60 8.64 1.80
C LYS A 3 23.83 7.83 1.45
N VAL A 4 23.79 6.51 1.62
CA VAL A 4 24.93 5.62 1.30
C VAL A 4 24.57 4.51 0.30
N ARG A 5 25.57 3.96 -0.39
CA ARG A 5 25.47 2.76 -1.22
C ARG A 5 26.30 1.65 -0.58
N GLY A 6 25.65 0.64 0.00
CA GLY A 6 26.33 -0.47 0.70
C GLY A 6 26.61 -1.69 -0.19
N ASP A 7 27.34 -2.66 0.36
CA ASP A 7 27.46 -4.00 -0.24
C ASP A 7 26.08 -4.61 -0.52
N SER A 8 26.04 -5.50 -1.51
CA SER A 8 24.88 -6.27 -1.96
C SER A 8 24.09 -6.98 -0.86
N LYS A 9 24.72 -7.33 0.27
CA LYS A 9 24.08 -7.98 1.42
C LYS A 9 23.65 -7.00 2.50
N ALA A 10 24.02 -5.72 2.40
CA ALA A 10 23.75 -4.74 3.43
C ALA A 10 22.31 -4.21 3.33
N GLU A 11 21.70 -4.01 4.49
CA GLU A 11 20.31 -3.58 4.65
C GLU A 11 20.23 -2.34 5.55
N VAL A 12 19.16 -1.56 5.40
CA VAL A 12 18.87 -0.44 6.30
C VAL A 12 17.90 -0.89 7.36
N MET A 13 18.23 -0.62 8.62
CA MET A 13 17.36 -0.91 9.76
C MET A 13 17.32 0.27 10.73
N TRP A 14 16.24 0.37 11.49
CA TRP A 14 16.16 1.32 12.61
C TRP A 14 16.97 0.82 13.80
N PHE A 15 17.72 1.71 14.43
CA PHE A 15 18.53 1.42 15.60
C PHE A 15 17.66 1.43 16.86
N ARG A 16 16.94 0.31 17.08
CA ARG A 16 16.00 0.12 18.18
C ARG A 16 16.21 -1.21 18.91
N SER A 17 15.74 -1.29 20.15
CA SER A 17 15.86 -2.51 20.96
C SER A 17 15.34 -3.75 20.22
N GLY A 18 16.10 -4.84 20.26
CA GLY A 18 15.84 -6.10 19.57
C GLY A 18 16.31 -6.20 18.12
N ALA A 19 16.77 -5.09 17.51
CA ALA A 19 17.27 -5.10 16.14
C ALA A 19 18.51 -5.99 15.98
N VAL A 20 18.55 -6.82 14.93
CA VAL A 20 19.71 -7.67 14.63
C VAL A 20 20.79 -6.82 13.97
N LEU A 21 21.98 -6.75 14.57
CA LEU A 21 23.01 -5.78 14.17
C LEU A 21 23.80 -6.19 12.93
N PHE A 22 23.89 -7.49 12.64
CA PHE A 22 24.70 -8.01 11.54
C PHE A 22 23.92 -8.98 10.65
N THR A 23 24.33 -9.12 9.40
CA THR A 23 23.68 -10.02 8.42
C THR A 23 24.04 -11.48 8.65
N ASP A 24 25.17 -11.73 9.30
CA ASP A 24 25.79 -13.05 9.45
C ASP A 24 25.94 -13.48 10.92
N ARG A 25 25.39 -12.71 11.87
CA ARG A 25 25.34 -13.05 13.30
C ARG A 25 24.00 -12.65 13.90
N GLY A 26 23.56 -13.40 14.92
CA GLY A 26 22.28 -13.21 15.59
C GLY A 26 22.28 -12.19 16.74
N PHE A 27 23.29 -11.32 16.84
CA PHE A 27 23.39 -10.35 17.94
C PHE A 27 22.30 -9.29 17.83
N ARG A 28 21.60 -9.04 18.94
CA ARG A 28 20.47 -8.12 19.02
C ARG A 28 20.80 -6.95 19.94
N LEU A 29 20.50 -5.74 19.47
CA LEU A 29 20.65 -4.50 20.21
C LEU A 29 19.84 -4.55 21.51
N THR A 30 20.48 -4.37 22.66
CA THR A 30 19.82 -4.41 23.97
C THR A 30 19.63 -3.01 24.53
N ASP A 31 20.72 -2.21 24.56
CA ASP A 31 20.76 -0.90 25.19
C ASP A 31 21.54 0.11 24.33
N PHE A 32 21.17 1.38 24.41
CA PHE A 32 21.76 2.48 23.66
C PHE A 32 21.29 3.85 24.18
N PRO A 33 22.11 4.92 24.05
CA PRO A 33 21.71 6.27 24.39
C PRO A 33 20.48 6.73 23.60
N ALA A 34 19.60 7.50 24.26
CA ALA A 34 18.39 8.05 23.63
C ALA A 34 18.67 8.88 22.37
N ALA A 35 19.85 9.50 22.28
CA ALA A 35 20.30 10.25 21.10
C ALA A 35 20.42 9.40 19.81
N LEU A 36 20.50 8.07 19.94
CA LEU A 36 20.59 7.12 18.83
C LEU A 36 19.28 6.40 18.51
N ALA A 37 18.22 6.57 19.33
CA ALA A 37 16.99 5.76 19.29
C ALA A 37 16.15 5.86 18.01
N GLU A 38 16.43 6.87 17.19
CA GLU A 38 15.75 7.12 15.92
C GLU A 38 16.74 7.16 14.75
N GLU A 39 18.00 6.80 14.98
CA GLU A 39 18.96 6.70 13.89
C GLU A 39 18.71 5.42 13.09
N LYS A 40 18.94 5.49 11.78
CA LYS A 40 19.01 4.28 10.94
C LYS A 40 20.45 3.80 10.90
N PHE A 41 20.64 2.49 10.88
CA PHE A 41 21.94 1.86 10.77
C PHE A 41 22.02 0.91 9.57
N LEU A 42 23.25 0.69 9.10
CA LEU A 42 23.56 -0.18 7.98
C LEU A 42 23.86 -1.56 8.54
N ARG A 43 22.91 -2.48 8.42
CA ARG A 43 23.09 -3.88 8.79
C ARG A 43 23.92 -4.57 7.71
N SER A 44 25.16 -4.91 8.02
CA SER A 44 26.13 -5.57 7.14
C SER A 44 26.74 -6.80 7.82
N SER A 45 27.68 -7.47 7.17
CA SER A 45 28.47 -8.53 7.80
C SER A 45 29.28 -7.96 8.96
N ILE A 46 29.38 -8.70 10.06
CA ILE A 46 30.25 -8.31 11.17
C ILE A 46 31.72 -8.24 10.77
N ASP A 47 32.15 -9.01 9.76
CA ASP A 47 33.56 -9.13 9.37
C ASP A 47 34.02 -8.00 8.44
N ALA A 48 33.10 -7.33 7.73
CA ALA A 48 33.41 -6.17 6.90
C ALA A 48 32.17 -5.33 6.58
N THR A 49 32.35 -4.00 6.56
CA THR A 49 31.32 -3.03 6.14
C THR A 49 31.89 -2.06 5.12
N GLU A 50 31.26 -2.02 3.94
CA GLU A 50 31.68 -1.13 2.85
C GLU A 50 30.51 -0.31 2.33
N PHE A 51 30.74 0.98 2.09
CA PHE A 51 29.75 1.85 1.45
C PHE A 51 30.34 3.11 0.83
N ASP A 52 29.62 3.69 -0.13
CA ASP A 52 29.91 5.00 -0.73
C ASP A 52 28.88 6.05 -0.29
N VAL A 53 29.31 7.26 0.00
CA VAL A 53 28.46 8.40 0.35
C VAL A 53 27.92 9.05 -0.92
N VAL A 54 26.62 8.95 -1.15
CA VAL A 54 25.92 9.55 -2.31
C VAL A 54 25.18 10.84 -1.96
N ARG A 55 25.15 11.22 -0.68
CA ARG A 55 24.77 12.55 -0.19
C ARG A 55 25.48 12.81 1.13
N GLY A 56 26.19 13.94 1.24
CA GLY A 56 26.92 14.32 2.45
C GLY A 56 26.02 14.61 3.65
N GLY A 57 26.59 14.55 4.85
CA GLY A 57 25.89 14.75 6.12
C GLY A 57 26.67 14.19 7.31
N ARG A 58 26.01 14.02 8.46
CA ARG A 58 26.59 13.45 9.68
C ARG A 58 26.56 11.94 9.64
N LEU A 59 27.73 11.30 9.74
CA LEU A 59 27.86 9.85 9.83
C LEU A 59 28.28 9.50 11.25
N ILE A 60 27.64 8.48 11.82
CA ILE A 60 27.94 7.96 13.15
C ILE A 60 28.49 6.55 12.98
N VAL A 61 29.53 6.20 13.71
CA VAL A 61 30.13 4.87 13.66
C VAL A 61 30.37 4.37 15.08
N LEU A 62 29.94 3.15 15.35
CA LEU A 62 30.17 2.44 16.60
C LEU A 62 31.22 1.35 16.39
N THR A 63 32.17 1.28 17.30
CA THR A 63 33.18 0.23 17.37
C THR A 63 33.58 0.01 18.83
N HIS A 64 34.16 -1.15 19.14
CA HIS A 64 34.75 -1.39 20.46
C HIS A 64 35.89 -0.43 20.77
N GLN A 65 36.15 -0.25 22.06
CA GLN A 65 37.42 0.27 22.53
C GLN A 65 38.57 -0.69 22.19
N LEU A 66 39.79 -0.16 22.12
CA LEU A 66 41.01 -0.93 21.96
C LEU A 66 41.26 -1.81 23.21
N ILE A 67 40.70 -3.01 23.20
CA ILE A 67 40.91 -4.07 24.20
C ILE A 67 41.69 -5.20 23.53
N LEU A 68 42.64 -5.81 24.24
CA LEU A 68 43.41 -6.94 23.72
C LEU A 68 42.48 -8.08 23.28
N GLY A 69 42.54 -8.46 22.00
CA GLY A 69 41.69 -9.49 21.41
C GLY A 69 40.35 -8.99 20.84
N ALA A 70 39.99 -7.72 21.03
CA ALA A 70 38.84 -7.10 20.37
C ALA A 70 39.24 -6.53 19.01
N ALA A 71 38.38 -6.70 18.00
CA ALA A 71 38.61 -6.18 16.65
C ALA A 71 38.17 -4.70 16.53
N SER A 72 38.72 -3.83 17.37
CA SER A 72 38.39 -2.39 17.35
C SER A 72 38.85 -1.71 16.04
N GLN A 73 38.03 -0.82 15.51
CA GLN A 73 38.34 0.09 14.40
C GLN A 73 38.63 1.53 14.84
N ALA A 74 38.83 1.80 16.13
CA ALA A 74 39.01 3.15 16.67
C ALA A 74 40.14 3.94 15.95
N GLU A 75 41.33 3.36 15.82
CA GLU A 75 42.45 4.01 15.13
C GLU A 75 42.16 4.22 13.63
N THR A 76 41.46 3.29 13.00
CA THR A 76 41.06 3.40 11.58
C THR A 76 40.12 4.60 11.40
N LEU A 77 39.14 4.75 12.29
CA LEU A 77 38.18 5.85 12.27
C LEU A 77 38.87 7.20 12.49
N GLU A 78 39.75 7.29 13.49
CA GLU A 78 40.50 8.52 13.78
C GLU A 78 41.39 8.94 12.60
N LYS A 79 42.08 8.01 11.95
CA LYS A 79 42.87 8.27 10.72
C LYS A 79 42.00 8.71 9.54
N GLN A 80 40.75 8.27 9.49
CA GLN A 80 39.78 8.68 8.46
C GLN A 80 39.04 9.97 8.81
N GLY A 81 39.40 10.64 9.92
CA GLY A 81 38.88 11.93 10.32
C GLY A 81 37.56 11.87 11.11
N PHE A 82 37.20 10.71 11.66
CA PHE A 82 36.14 10.64 12.64
C PHE A 82 36.63 11.11 14.00
N VAL A 83 35.74 11.78 14.73
CA VAL A 83 36.00 12.29 16.07
C VAL A 83 35.16 11.53 17.06
N ARG A 84 35.78 11.03 18.13
CA ARG A 84 35.06 10.39 19.23
C ARG A 84 34.14 11.40 19.92
N THR A 85 32.89 11.04 20.15
CA THR A 85 31.95 11.90 20.88
C THR A 85 32.30 11.93 22.37
N LYS A 86 31.70 12.87 23.11
CA LYS A 86 31.83 12.94 24.57
C LYS A 86 30.96 11.91 25.30
N GLU A 87 30.20 11.09 24.58
CA GLU A 87 29.36 10.06 25.20
C GLU A 87 30.23 8.98 25.85
N ASP A 88 29.80 8.53 27.03
CA ASP A 88 30.41 7.40 27.69
C ASP A 88 30.16 6.12 26.89
N ARG A 89 31.06 5.15 27.07
CA ARG A 89 30.88 3.83 26.48
C ARG A 89 29.59 3.19 27.01
N PHE A 90 28.88 2.47 26.16
CA PHE A 90 27.67 1.75 26.55
C PHE A 90 27.66 0.32 26.02
N GLN A 91 26.89 -0.53 26.69
CA GLN A 91 26.74 -1.94 26.33
C GLN A 91 25.78 -2.06 25.14
N LEU A 92 26.28 -2.46 23.97
CA LEU A 92 25.42 -2.56 22.79
C LEU A 92 24.51 -3.79 22.85
N PHE A 93 25.06 -4.92 23.29
CA PHE A 93 24.36 -6.18 23.49
C PHE A 93 25.17 -7.10 24.41
N GLU A 94 24.57 -8.23 24.80
CA GLU A 94 25.20 -9.19 25.73
C GLU A 94 25.76 -8.51 27.00
N THR A 95 26.71 -9.13 27.69
CA THR A 95 27.25 -8.65 28.97
C THR A 95 28.77 -8.62 29.02
N ARG A 96 29.48 -9.00 27.94
CA ARG A 96 30.94 -9.00 27.94
C ARG A 96 31.45 -7.58 27.69
N GLU A 97 32.59 -7.27 28.29
CA GLU A 97 33.24 -5.97 28.11
C GLU A 97 33.57 -5.69 26.64
N ILE A 98 33.89 -6.74 25.87
CA ILE A 98 34.17 -6.54 24.45
C ILE A 98 32.97 -5.98 23.70
N ASP A 99 31.72 -6.26 24.10
CA ASP A 99 30.52 -5.80 23.38
C ASP A 99 30.12 -4.35 23.75
N GLN A 100 30.97 -3.63 24.50
CA GLN A 100 30.84 -2.20 24.77
C GLN A 100 31.42 -1.36 23.62
N VAL A 101 30.70 -0.31 23.23
CA VAL A 101 31.06 0.51 22.08
C VAL A 101 31.37 1.97 22.45
N LEU A 102 32.19 2.57 21.59
CA LEU A 102 32.45 4.00 21.52
C LEU A 102 31.73 4.58 20.31
N VAL A 103 31.30 5.84 20.43
CA VAL A 103 30.65 6.57 19.35
C VAL A 103 31.65 7.50 18.67
N TYR A 104 31.73 7.42 17.35
CA TYR A 104 32.54 8.26 16.49
C TYR A 104 31.64 8.98 15.49
N GLU A 105 31.92 10.25 15.23
CA GLU A 105 31.16 11.05 14.27
C GLU A 105 32.07 11.73 13.24
N LYS A 106 31.55 11.88 12.02
CA LYS A 106 32.20 12.68 10.98
C LYS A 106 31.16 13.36 10.10
N GLN A 107 31.44 14.60 9.72
CA GLN A 107 30.73 15.24 8.63
C GLN A 107 31.35 14.80 7.31
N THR A 108 30.55 14.13 6.48
CA THR A 108 30.95 13.56 5.20
C THR A 108 30.41 14.38 4.03
N THR A 109 31.10 14.27 2.90
CA THR A 109 30.76 14.89 1.63
C THR A 109 30.44 13.83 0.57
N PHE A 110 29.81 14.25 -0.53
CA PHE A 110 29.48 13.37 -1.64
C PHE A 110 30.75 12.78 -2.27
N GLY A 111 30.71 11.47 -2.56
CA GLY A 111 31.79 10.75 -3.23
C GLY A 111 32.83 10.12 -2.30
N GLU A 112 32.71 10.33 -0.98
CA GLU A 112 33.55 9.61 -0.02
C GLU A 112 33.20 8.11 0.02
N SER A 113 34.20 7.25 0.18
CA SER A 113 34.02 5.80 0.26
C SER A 113 34.67 5.26 1.53
N TYR A 114 33.97 4.36 2.20
CA TYR A 114 34.40 3.78 3.46
C TYR A 114 34.44 2.25 3.36
N ARG A 115 35.53 1.69 3.89
CA ARG A 115 35.72 0.26 4.08
C ARG A 115 36.22 0.03 5.49
N PHE A 116 35.38 -0.60 6.28
CA PHE A 116 35.68 -0.96 7.65
C PHE A 116 35.85 -2.47 7.75
N GLY A 117 36.84 -2.88 8.53
CA GLY A 117 37.02 -4.29 8.89
C GLY A 117 35.98 -4.75 9.89
N LYS A 118 36.33 -5.81 10.61
CA LYS A 118 35.46 -6.43 11.59
C LYS A 118 34.99 -5.42 12.64
N TRP A 119 33.75 -5.60 13.08
CA TRP A 119 33.16 -4.98 14.27
C TRP A 119 32.85 -3.48 14.13
N VAL A 120 32.05 -3.13 13.14
CA VAL A 120 31.54 -1.77 12.95
C VAL A 120 30.03 -1.75 12.74
N VAL A 121 29.36 -0.81 13.41
CA VAL A 121 27.97 -0.46 13.13
C VAL A 121 27.93 0.99 12.66
N VAL A 122 27.32 1.25 11.51
CA VAL A 122 27.28 2.57 10.87
C VAL A 122 25.87 3.13 10.95
N LEU A 123 25.72 4.38 11.42
CA LEU A 123 24.45 5.09 11.56
C LEU A 123 24.52 6.52 11.00
N GLY A 124 23.43 7.29 11.11
CA GLY A 124 23.39 8.72 10.76
C GLY A 124 22.86 9.03 9.35
N PHE A 125 22.23 8.08 8.68
CA PHE A 125 21.78 8.23 7.29
C PHE A 125 20.24 8.15 7.13
N GLU A 126 19.68 8.90 6.18
CA GLU A 126 18.25 8.84 5.80
C GLU A 126 17.90 7.50 5.15
N ASP A 127 18.85 6.99 4.36
CA ASP A 127 18.64 5.96 3.36
C ASP A 127 19.98 5.27 3.03
N ALA A 128 19.94 3.96 2.77
CA ALA A 128 21.04 3.22 2.17
C ALA A 128 20.53 2.31 1.06
N ARG A 129 21.27 2.28 -0.05
CA ARG A 129 20.91 1.53 -1.25
C ARG A 129 21.86 0.37 -1.44
N SER A 130 21.35 -0.87 -1.43
CA SER A 130 22.16 -2.05 -1.79
C SER A 130 22.63 -1.97 -3.24
N ALA A 131 23.89 -2.31 -3.50
CA ALA A 131 24.44 -2.36 -4.86
C ALA A 131 23.71 -3.34 -5.80
N ARG A 132 22.98 -4.35 -5.28
CA ARG A 132 22.14 -5.28 -6.07
C ARG A 132 20.74 -4.75 -6.38
N ASN A 133 20.28 -3.69 -5.72
CA ASN A 133 18.98 -3.08 -6.01
C ASN A 133 18.97 -2.22 -7.29
N ARG A 134 20.03 -2.34 -8.12
CA ARG A 134 20.09 -1.77 -9.47
C ARG A 134 19.04 -2.30 -10.45
N THR A 135 18.21 -3.28 -10.08
CA THR A 135 17.25 -3.87 -11.04
C THR A 135 15.77 -3.81 -10.73
N ARG A 136 15.25 -3.38 -9.56
CA ARG A 136 13.78 -3.46 -9.33
C ARG A 136 13.09 -2.31 -8.59
N ALA A 137 13.71 -1.14 -8.53
CA ALA A 137 12.98 0.12 -8.54
C ALA A 137 13.59 0.93 -9.69
N THR A 138 12.88 1.03 -10.82
CA THR A 138 13.28 1.94 -11.91
C THR A 138 13.58 3.31 -11.32
N GLU A 139 14.81 3.79 -11.56
CA GLU A 139 15.27 5.13 -11.19
C GLU A 139 14.23 6.18 -11.58
N GLY A 140 13.91 7.11 -10.66
CA GLY A 140 13.02 8.25 -10.92
C GLY A 140 11.59 8.15 -10.39
N LYS A 141 11.23 7.13 -9.59
CA LYS A 141 9.88 7.04 -9.00
C LYS A 141 9.80 7.63 -7.58
N PRO A 142 8.66 8.26 -7.20
CA PRO A 142 8.50 9.01 -5.94
C PRO A 142 8.14 8.16 -4.71
N PHE A 143 8.17 6.83 -4.77
CA PHE A 143 7.66 5.95 -3.70
C PHE A 143 8.62 4.82 -3.32
N PHE A 144 8.47 4.33 -2.09
CA PHE A 144 9.20 3.19 -1.52
C PHE A 144 8.28 1.97 -1.41
N VAL A 145 8.82 0.76 -1.63
CA VAL A 145 8.08 -0.50 -1.48
C VAL A 145 8.64 -1.26 -0.30
N TYR A 146 7.77 -1.68 0.63
CA TYR A 146 8.13 -2.53 1.76
C TYR A 146 7.24 -3.79 1.82
N PRO A 147 7.79 -4.99 2.12
CA PRO A 147 9.22 -5.29 2.32
C PRO A 147 10.07 -4.99 1.09
N ALA A 148 11.32 -4.60 1.32
CA ALA A 148 12.27 -4.42 0.23
C ALA A 148 12.51 -5.77 -0.50
N ASP A 149 13.12 -5.72 -1.68
CA ASP A 149 13.55 -6.90 -2.46
C ASP A 149 12.47 -7.65 -3.25
N THR A 150 11.79 -6.99 -4.20
CA THR A 150 10.77 -7.63 -5.06
C THR A 150 11.39 -8.70 -5.98
N PRO A 151 10.97 -9.98 -5.91
CA PRO A 151 9.83 -10.51 -5.18
C PRO A 151 10.20 -10.79 -3.72
N ASN A 152 9.52 -10.11 -2.79
CA ASN A 152 9.81 -10.23 -1.36
C ASN A 152 9.02 -11.38 -0.73
N THR A 153 9.42 -11.82 0.46
CA THR A 153 8.73 -12.88 1.22
C THR A 153 7.40 -12.42 1.85
N GLY A 154 7.00 -11.17 1.62
CA GLY A 154 5.82 -10.54 2.22
C GLY A 154 5.92 -10.36 3.73
N VAL A 155 4.94 -9.65 4.28
CA VAL A 155 4.57 -9.72 5.70
C VAL A 155 3.23 -10.44 5.77
N LEU A 156 3.06 -11.35 6.74
CA LEU A 156 1.74 -11.90 7.01
C LEU A 156 0.84 -10.80 7.57
N PHE A 157 0.06 -10.17 6.69
CA PHE A 157 -0.79 -9.03 7.01
C PHE A 157 -2.01 -9.46 7.85
N VAL A 158 -2.66 -10.55 7.46
CA VAL A 158 -3.78 -11.17 8.18
C VAL A 158 -3.64 -12.69 8.08
N ASP A 159 -3.76 -13.37 9.21
CA ASP A 159 -3.79 -14.83 9.28
C ASP A 159 -5.22 -15.28 9.59
N ARG A 160 -5.96 -15.68 8.54
CA ARG A 160 -7.33 -16.18 8.70
C ARG A 160 -7.41 -17.67 9.00
N GLN A 161 -6.32 -18.40 8.74
CA GLN A 161 -6.31 -19.84 8.97
C GLN A 161 -6.40 -20.14 10.47
N THR A 162 -5.68 -19.39 11.29
CA THR A 162 -5.70 -19.56 12.76
C THR A 162 -7.05 -19.23 13.39
N GLU A 163 -7.86 -18.42 12.73
CA GLU A 163 -9.19 -17.99 13.18
C GLU A 163 -10.33 -18.83 12.57
N ASP A 164 -10.03 -19.81 11.69
CA ASP A 164 -11.01 -20.54 10.88
C ASP A 164 -11.95 -19.63 10.06
N HIS A 165 -11.36 -18.62 9.42
CA HIS A 165 -12.06 -17.70 8.53
C HIS A 165 -11.44 -17.70 7.12
N SER A 166 -12.17 -17.15 6.16
CA SER A 166 -11.71 -16.81 4.83
C SER A 166 -11.61 -15.29 4.67
N GLY A 167 -10.79 -14.85 3.72
CA GLY A 167 -10.66 -13.45 3.30
C GLY A 167 -11.37 -13.16 1.99
N HIS A 168 -12.32 -14.00 1.56
CA HIS A 168 -13.11 -13.71 0.37
C HIS A 168 -14.18 -12.68 0.68
N GLY A 169 -14.44 -11.74 -0.22
CA GLY A 169 -15.29 -10.57 0.08
C GLY A 169 -14.67 -9.19 -0.17
N HIS A 170 -13.56 -9.17 -0.93
CA HIS A 170 -12.82 -8.01 -1.39
C HIS A 170 -11.90 -7.37 -0.34
N ASN A 171 -10.81 -6.79 -0.83
CA ASN A 171 -9.83 -6.05 -0.06
C ASN A 171 -9.59 -4.73 -0.78
N SER A 172 -9.53 -3.63 -0.03
CA SER A 172 -9.29 -2.31 -0.60
C SER A 172 -8.35 -1.52 0.29
N ILE A 173 -7.55 -0.64 -0.30
CA ILE A 173 -6.49 0.08 0.39
C ILE A 173 -6.44 1.53 -0.09
N ALA A 174 -6.25 2.46 0.84
CA ALA A 174 -6.09 3.88 0.54
C ALA A 174 -4.97 4.50 1.37
N GLU A 175 -4.24 5.42 0.77
CA GLU A 175 -3.31 6.31 1.45
C GLU A 175 -4.04 7.57 1.90
N CYS A 176 -4.06 7.84 3.19
CA CYS A 176 -4.57 9.07 3.78
C CYS A 176 -3.66 10.25 3.42
N ARG A 177 -4.21 11.47 3.46
CA ARG A 177 -3.44 12.68 3.10
C ARG A 177 -2.20 12.93 3.97
N ASN A 178 -2.17 12.41 5.20
CA ASN A 178 -1.02 12.49 6.10
C ASN A 178 0.04 11.40 5.85
N GLY A 179 -0.15 10.52 4.85
CA GLY A 179 0.73 9.38 4.56
C GLY A 179 0.39 8.10 5.34
N ASP A 180 -0.61 8.14 6.22
CA ASP A 180 -1.12 6.90 6.84
C ASP A 180 -1.77 6.02 5.78
N ILE A 181 -1.79 4.71 5.99
CA ILE A 181 -2.44 3.76 5.10
C ILE A 181 -3.58 3.08 5.85
N ILE A 182 -4.72 2.92 5.20
CA ILE A 182 -5.83 2.10 5.68
C ILE A 182 -6.09 0.97 4.69
N ALA A 183 -6.21 -0.26 5.19
CA ALA A 183 -6.48 -1.44 4.40
C ALA A 183 -7.68 -2.20 4.97
N PHE A 184 -8.74 -2.29 4.18
CA PHE A 184 -9.93 -3.09 4.45
C PHE A 184 -9.77 -4.50 3.88
N TYR A 185 -10.34 -5.45 4.60
CA TYR A 185 -10.39 -6.86 4.21
C TYR A 185 -11.61 -7.53 4.85
N SER A 186 -12.12 -8.56 4.20
CA SER A 186 -13.28 -9.30 4.72
C SER A 186 -12.88 -10.40 5.72
N VAL A 187 -13.88 -10.81 6.49
CA VAL A 187 -13.87 -11.93 7.44
C VAL A 187 -15.09 -12.75 7.11
N THR A 188 -14.91 -13.89 6.44
CA THR A 188 -16.03 -14.74 5.99
C THR A 188 -15.88 -16.17 6.48
N GLY A 189 -16.97 -16.92 6.52
CA GLY A 189 -16.94 -18.30 7.00
C GLY A 189 -16.26 -19.28 6.04
N THR A 190 -15.62 -20.32 6.57
CA THR A 190 -14.92 -21.39 5.82
C THR A 190 -15.78 -22.63 5.56
N GLY A 191 -16.91 -22.78 6.26
CA GLY A 191 -17.77 -23.96 6.19
C GLY A 191 -18.45 -24.17 4.83
N ALA A 192 -19.03 -25.37 4.63
CA ALA A 192 -19.75 -25.73 3.41
C ALA A 192 -20.93 -24.78 3.12
N ASP A 193 -21.63 -24.35 4.17
CA ASP A 193 -22.72 -23.37 4.10
C ASP A 193 -22.23 -21.98 3.69
N ASN A 194 -20.91 -21.72 3.75
CA ASN A 194 -20.25 -20.49 3.30
C ASN A 194 -19.36 -20.75 2.07
N TRP A 195 -19.75 -21.72 1.24
CA TRP A 195 -19.08 -22.05 -0.01
C TRP A 195 -17.62 -22.44 0.16
N ASN A 196 -17.29 -23.13 1.25
CA ASN A 196 -15.94 -23.57 1.57
C ASN A 196 -14.93 -22.40 1.60
N GLY A 197 -15.34 -21.26 2.15
CA GLY A 197 -14.54 -20.03 2.17
C GLY A 197 -14.67 -19.16 0.94
N HIS A 198 -15.50 -19.54 -0.05
CA HIS A 198 -15.76 -18.72 -1.23
C HIS A 198 -17.07 -17.89 -1.13
N GLY A 199 -17.68 -17.80 0.05
CA GLY A 199 -18.93 -17.06 0.25
C GLY A 199 -18.71 -15.58 0.58
N SER A 200 -19.80 -14.82 0.59
CA SER A 200 -19.87 -13.43 1.05
C SER A 200 -20.38 -13.27 2.50
N ALA A 201 -20.70 -14.36 3.19
CA ALA A 201 -21.25 -14.34 4.54
C ALA A 201 -20.19 -13.98 5.59
N GLY A 202 -20.34 -12.81 6.21
CA GLY A 202 -19.38 -12.27 7.17
C GLY A 202 -19.36 -10.75 7.25
N TRP A 203 -18.25 -10.18 7.72
CA TRP A 203 -18.08 -8.73 7.92
C TRP A 203 -16.74 -8.21 7.35
N SER A 204 -16.53 -6.90 7.38
CA SER A 204 -15.28 -6.25 7.04
C SER A 204 -14.53 -5.77 8.27
N GLU A 205 -13.22 -5.93 8.23
CA GLU A 205 -12.26 -5.35 9.16
C GLU A 205 -11.32 -4.42 8.41
N TYR A 206 -10.59 -3.60 9.16
CA TYR A 206 -9.49 -2.84 8.62
C TYR A 206 -8.32 -2.74 9.60
N ARG A 207 -7.14 -2.49 9.03
CA ARG A 207 -5.96 -2.09 9.78
C ARG A 207 -5.47 -0.75 9.27
N ARG A 208 -4.80 -0.02 10.15
CA ARG A 208 -4.15 1.26 9.84
C ARG A 208 -2.64 1.12 10.03
N SER A 209 -1.89 1.81 9.20
CA SER A 209 -0.45 1.98 9.33
C SER A 209 -0.13 3.47 9.37
N THR A 210 0.72 3.88 10.29
CA THR A 210 1.21 5.27 10.42
C THR A 210 2.66 5.41 10.00
N ASP A 211 3.24 4.36 9.40
CA ASP A 211 4.65 4.28 9.05
C ASP A 211 4.86 3.82 7.59
N GLY A 212 3.85 3.99 6.73
CA GLY A 212 3.95 3.63 5.31
C GLY A 212 3.84 2.13 5.04
N GLY A 213 3.15 1.38 5.90
CA GLY A 213 2.88 -0.05 5.75
C GLY A 213 3.93 -0.97 6.39
N LEU A 214 4.88 -0.43 7.17
CA LEU A 214 5.89 -1.23 7.86
C LEU A 214 5.28 -2.02 9.02
N THR A 215 4.44 -1.34 9.80
CA THR A 215 3.65 -1.93 10.87
C THR A 215 2.18 -1.59 10.71
N TRP A 216 1.33 -2.44 11.28
CA TRP A 216 -0.11 -2.33 11.18
C TRP A 216 -0.72 -2.44 12.57
N SER A 217 -1.78 -1.68 12.81
CA SER A 217 -2.62 -1.81 14.00
C SER A 217 -3.17 -3.22 14.13
N THR A 218 -3.69 -3.55 15.31
CA THR A 218 -4.60 -4.69 15.44
C THR A 218 -5.82 -4.51 14.51
N PRO A 219 -6.46 -5.61 14.07
CA PRO A 219 -7.72 -5.55 13.33
C PRO A 219 -8.75 -4.70 14.07
N SER A 220 -9.42 -3.82 13.33
CA SER A 220 -10.57 -3.07 13.80
C SER A 220 -11.81 -3.51 13.02
N PRO A 221 -12.89 -3.96 13.66
CA PRO A 221 -14.13 -4.25 12.96
C PRO A 221 -14.73 -2.98 12.36
N PHE A 222 -15.24 -3.08 11.14
CA PHE A 222 -16.11 -2.05 10.59
C PHE A 222 -17.52 -2.23 11.17
N GLU A 223 -17.83 -1.49 12.23
CA GLU A 223 -19.01 -1.70 13.09
C GLU A 223 -20.35 -1.82 12.33
N TYR A 224 -20.54 -1.07 11.24
CA TYR A 224 -21.73 -1.21 10.41
C TYR A 224 -21.82 -2.62 9.79
N SER A 225 -20.73 -3.08 9.18
CA SER A 225 -20.64 -4.39 8.56
C SER A 225 -20.86 -5.51 9.57
N LYS A 226 -20.20 -5.40 10.73
CA LYS A 226 -20.32 -6.39 11.81
C LYS A 226 -21.75 -6.47 12.35
N ARG A 227 -22.40 -5.34 12.58
CA ARG A 227 -23.81 -5.30 13.02
C ARG A 227 -24.77 -5.89 11.97
N MET A 228 -24.52 -5.65 10.68
CA MET A 228 -25.34 -6.25 9.62
C MET A 228 -25.20 -7.77 9.60
N TRP A 229 -23.99 -8.29 9.79
CA TRP A 229 -23.72 -9.72 9.90
C TRP A 229 -24.35 -10.38 11.13
N GLU A 230 -24.25 -9.73 12.30
CA GLU A 230 -24.83 -10.24 13.56
C GLU A 230 -26.35 -10.09 13.62
N GLY A 231 -26.92 -9.25 12.77
CA GLY A 231 -28.36 -9.03 12.65
C GLY A 231 -29.07 -10.05 11.76
N THR A 232 -30.36 -9.80 11.51
CA THR A 232 -31.20 -10.64 10.63
C THR A 232 -31.65 -9.92 9.35
N GLU A 233 -31.20 -8.68 9.14
CA GLU A 233 -31.63 -7.84 8.02
C GLU A 233 -31.08 -8.31 6.67
N MET A 234 -29.87 -8.88 6.67
CA MET A 234 -29.16 -9.35 5.48
C MET A 234 -28.06 -10.34 5.83
N CYS A 235 -27.52 -11.00 4.81
CA CYS A 235 -26.40 -11.91 4.98
C CYS A 235 -25.08 -11.18 5.26
N SER A 236 -24.79 -10.07 4.58
CA SER A 236 -23.60 -9.27 4.89
C SER A 236 -23.64 -7.88 4.27
N ALA A 237 -22.79 -7.00 4.79
CA ALA A 237 -22.50 -5.70 4.21
C ALA A 237 -20.98 -5.51 4.17
N LEU A 238 -20.33 -5.62 3.01
CA LEU A 238 -18.87 -5.66 2.92
C LEU A 238 -18.30 -4.41 2.25
N VAL A 239 -17.16 -3.93 2.73
CA VAL A 239 -16.42 -2.81 2.13
C VAL A 239 -15.71 -3.29 0.88
N TYR A 240 -16.01 -2.66 -0.25
CA TYR A 240 -15.51 -3.02 -1.58
C TYR A 240 -14.60 -1.97 -2.20
N SER A 241 -14.54 -0.78 -1.61
CA SER A 241 -13.65 0.27 -2.08
C SER A 241 -13.43 1.30 -0.98
N VAL A 242 -12.22 1.80 -0.85
CA VAL A 242 -11.88 2.97 -0.05
C VAL A 242 -11.04 3.93 -0.88
N VAL A 243 -11.38 5.22 -0.85
CA VAL A 243 -10.64 6.27 -1.56
C VAL A 243 -10.46 7.51 -0.70
N THR A 244 -9.28 8.09 -0.79
CA THR A 244 -8.95 9.38 -0.17
C THR A 244 -9.32 10.51 -1.10
N THR A 245 -10.25 11.35 -0.66
CA THR A 245 -10.70 12.54 -1.39
C THR A 245 -9.66 13.66 -1.35
N PRO A 246 -9.74 14.67 -2.23
CA PRO A 246 -8.79 15.79 -2.26
C PRO A 246 -8.64 16.55 -0.92
N ASN A 247 -9.71 16.67 -0.13
CA ASN A 247 -9.63 17.31 1.19
C ASN A 247 -9.07 16.38 2.29
N GLY A 248 -8.83 15.10 1.99
CA GLY A 248 -8.31 14.10 2.92
C GLY A 248 -9.39 13.28 3.64
N THR A 249 -10.67 13.50 3.36
CA THR A 249 -11.77 12.62 3.81
C THR A 249 -11.62 11.26 3.13
N LEU A 250 -11.88 10.17 3.83
CA LEU A 250 -11.96 8.83 3.24
C LEU A 250 -13.42 8.51 2.92
N VAL A 251 -13.66 7.89 1.77
CA VAL A 251 -14.97 7.34 1.38
C VAL A 251 -14.85 5.82 1.31
N ALA A 252 -15.55 5.09 2.17
CA ALA A 252 -15.66 3.63 2.11
C ALA A 252 -17.00 3.22 1.50
N THR A 253 -16.99 2.45 0.42
CA THR A 253 -18.18 1.95 -0.28
C THR A 253 -18.50 0.53 0.16
N VAL A 254 -19.78 0.29 0.50
CA VAL A 254 -20.29 -0.96 1.07
C VAL A 254 -21.32 -1.59 0.15
N ILE A 255 -21.16 -2.90 -0.10
CA ILE A 255 -22.08 -3.74 -0.88
C ILE A 255 -22.89 -4.62 0.06
N HIS A 256 -24.20 -4.72 -0.19
CA HIS A 256 -25.13 -5.50 0.63
C HIS A 256 -25.51 -6.82 -0.05
N TYR A 257 -25.28 -7.94 0.63
CA TYR A 257 -25.55 -9.28 0.13
C TYR A 257 -26.76 -9.92 0.82
N ALA A 258 -27.62 -10.53 0.02
CA ALA A 258 -28.81 -11.27 0.47
C ALA A 258 -28.45 -12.66 1.01
N ASN A 259 -27.36 -13.25 0.53
CA ASN A 259 -26.89 -14.58 0.92
C ASN A 259 -25.38 -14.73 0.70
N GLU A 260 -24.84 -15.89 1.09
CA GLU A 260 -23.45 -16.28 0.92
C GLU A 260 -23.04 -16.43 -0.55
N LYS A 261 -24.01 -16.52 -1.47
CA LYS A 261 -23.83 -16.80 -2.91
C LYS A 261 -23.67 -15.54 -3.73
N TRP A 262 -23.22 -14.43 -3.12
CA TRP A 262 -22.97 -13.16 -3.80
C TRP A 262 -24.19 -12.51 -4.44
N GLU A 263 -25.41 -12.90 -4.08
CA GLU A 263 -26.61 -12.20 -4.52
C GLU A 263 -26.73 -10.88 -3.76
N LYS A 264 -26.94 -9.77 -4.48
CA LYS A 264 -27.00 -8.43 -3.90
C LYS A 264 -28.44 -8.10 -3.53
N GLN A 265 -28.62 -7.49 -2.37
CA GLN A 265 -29.93 -7.24 -1.80
C GLN A 265 -30.47 -5.84 -2.12
N ARG A 266 -29.60 -4.82 -2.10
CA ARG A 266 -29.97 -3.41 -2.28
C ARG A 266 -28.80 -2.60 -2.82
N ALA A 267 -29.09 -1.34 -3.17
CA ALA A 267 -28.09 -0.40 -3.62
C ALA A 267 -26.91 -0.26 -2.63
N PRO A 268 -25.69 0.03 -3.11
CA PRO A 268 -24.54 0.33 -2.28
C PRO A 268 -24.80 1.52 -1.35
N ALA A 269 -24.14 1.50 -0.19
CA ALA A 269 -24.02 2.67 0.67
C ALA A 269 -22.56 3.09 0.77
N TYR A 270 -22.31 4.29 1.27
CA TYR A 270 -20.95 4.73 1.60
C TYR A 270 -20.87 5.42 2.95
N PHE A 271 -19.65 5.47 3.47
CA PHE A 271 -19.31 6.05 4.77
C PHE A 271 -18.15 7.02 4.61
N LEU A 272 -18.17 8.07 5.42
CA LEU A 272 -17.13 9.09 5.44
C LEU A 272 -16.31 9.00 6.72
N SER A 273 -14.99 9.05 6.60
CA SER A 273 -14.10 9.30 7.72
C SER A 273 -13.35 10.61 7.52
N LYS A 274 -13.44 11.51 8.50
CA LYS A 274 -12.77 12.82 8.50
C LYS A 274 -11.51 12.83 9.37
N ASP A 275 -11.16 11.68 9.95
CA ASP A 275 -10.11 11.49 10.95
C ASP A 275 -9.19 10.30 10.60
N GLN A 276 -8.92 10.14 9.30
CA GLN A 276 -7.99 9.14 8.76
C GLN A 276 -8.37 7.69 9.12
N GLY A 277 -9.66 7.38 9.18
CA GLY A 277 -10.19 6.04 9.41
C GLY A 277 -10.36 5.67 10.89
N GLN A 278 -10.29 6.64 11.80
CA GLN A 278 -10.56 6.41 13.23
C GLN A 278 -12.06 6.25 13.49
N THR A 279 -12.89 7.09 12.87
CA THR A 279 -14.34 7.00 12.94
C THR A 279 -14.99 7.09 11.57
N TRP A 280 -16.20 6.54 11.46
CA TRP A 280 -16.95 6.44 10.21
C TRP A 280 -18.38 6.94 10.38
N GLN A 281 -18.82 7.82 9.49
CA GLN A 281 -20.16 8.43 9.48
C GLN A 281 -20.95 7.94 8.27
N GLY A 282 -22.17 7.44 8.51
CA GLY A 282 -23.06 6.85 7.50
C GLY A 282 -24.05 5.85 8.13
N PRO A 283 -24.69 4.98 7.33
CA PRO A 283 -24.58 4.88 5.87
C PRO A 283 -25.17 6.09 5.15
N ARG A 284 -24.63 6.42 3.98
CA ARG A 284 -25.20 7.38 3.01
C ARG A 284 -25.55 6.66 1.72
N ALA A 285 -26.61 7.09 1.05
CA ALA A 285 -27.02 6.56 -0.25
C ALA A 285 -26.32 7.34 -1.39
N PHE A 286 -25.93 6.63 -2.46
CA PHE A 286 -25.49 7.28 -3.70
C PHE A 286 -26.65 7.99 -4.40
N ASP A 287 -27.84 7.38 -4.37
CA ASP A 287 -29.12 7.91 -4.84
C ASP A 287 -30.21 7.19 -4.04
N GLU A 288 -31.09 7.94 -3.37
CA GLU A 288 -32.16 7.39 -2.54
C GLU A 288 -33.22 6.62 -3.35
N SER A 289 -33.32 6.90 -4.65
CA SER A 289 -34.26 6.24 -5.54
C SER A 289 -33.69 5.00 -6.21
N ALA A 290 -32.38 4.82 -6.18
CA ALA A 290 -31.72 3.74 -6.90
C ALA A 290 -31.94 2.38 -6.24
N THR A 291 -32.23 1.40 -7.07
CA THR A 291 -32.39 0.00 -6.67
C THR A 291 -31.12 -0.80 -6.97
N VAL A 292 -31.09 -2.05 -6.50
CA VAL A 292 -30.03 -2.99 -6.89
C VAL A 292 -29.95 -3.22 -8.39
N GLN A 293 -31.02 -2.96 -9.17
CA GLN A 293 -30.95 -3.09 -10.63
C GLN A 293 -30.24 -1.91 -11.29
N ASP A 294 -30.20 -0.75 -10.63
CA ASP A 294 -29.56 0.46 -11.14
C ASP A 294 -28.08 0.51 -10.73
N ILE A 295 -27.82 0.25 -9.44
CA ILE A 295 -26.48 0.17 -8.84
C ILE A 295 -26.46 -0.94 -7.80
N ALA A 296 -25.48 -1.84 -7.88
CA ALA A 296 -25.34 -2.97 -6.97
C ALA A 296 -23.91 -3.19 -6.51
N TYR A 297 -22.92 -2.93 -7.36
CA TYR A 297 -21.61 -3.51 -7.19
C TYR A 297 -20.48 -2.66 -7.77
N THR A 298 -19.35 -2.58 -7.06
CA THR A 298 -18.08 -2.02 -7.53
C THR A 298 -16.94 -2.95 -7.15
N MET A 299 -15.83 -2.91 -7.88
CA MET A 299 -14.63 -3.73 -7.61
C MET A 299 -13.41 -2.85 -7.43
N ASP A 300 -13.48 -2.01 -6.40
CA ASP A 300 -12.46 -1.00 -6.09
C ASP A 300 -12.03 -0.15 -7.28
N THR A 301 -13.04 0.28 -8.05
CA THR A 301 -12.85 1.14 -9.21
C THR A 301 -12.93 2.62 -8.86
N SER A 302 -12.77 2.95 -7.58
CA SER A 302 -12.79 4.35 -7.15
C SER A 302 -11.44 5.01 -7.40
N PHE A 303 -11.44 6.24 -7.87
CA PHE A 303 -10.22 7.00 -8.11
C PHE A 303 -10.48 8.50 -8.03
N VAL A 304 -9.42 9.27 -7.78
CA VAL A 304 -9.46 10.73 -7.80
C VAL A 304 -8.84 11.25 -9.09
N HIS A 305 -9.54 12.17 -9.74
CA HIS A 305 -9.01 12.88 -10.90
C HIS A 305 -9.56 14.31 -10.92
N ALA A 306 -8.71 15.30 -11.24
CA ALA A 306 -9.09 16.70 -11.35
C ALA A 306 -9.86 17.27 -10.13
N GLY A 307 -9.56 16.79 -8.92
CA GLY A 307 -10.24 17.24 -7.69
C GLY A 307 -11.62 16.63 -7.46
N GLU A 308 -12.02 15.63 -8.25
CA GLU A 308 -13.27 14.90 -8.10
C GLU A 308 -13.00 13.42 -7.84
N ILE A 309 -13.98 12.73 -7.25
CA ILE A 309 -13.95 11.29 -7.02
C ILE A 309 -14.84 10.62 -8.05
N PHE A 310 -14.35 9.57 -8.68
CA PHE A 310 -15.10 8.74 -9.62
C PHE A 310 -15.22 7.34 -9.08
N ILE A 311 -16.36 6.69 -9.32
CA ILE A 311 -16.59 5.28 -8.98
C ILE A 311 -17.39 4.64 -10.11
N VAL A 312 -16.99 3.44 -10.55
CA VAL A 312 -17.77 2.64 -11.48
C VAL A 312 -18.64 1.67 -10.70
N PHE A 313 -19.93 1.68 -11.03
CA PHE A 313 -20.89 0.70 -10.55
C PHE A 313 -21.42 -0.13 -11.69
N ARG A 314 -21.91 -1.30 -11.31
CA ARG A 314 -22.80 -2.11 -12.11
C ARG A 314 -24.09 -2.35 -11.33
N GLY A 315 -25.23 -2.31 -12.01
CA GLY A 315 -26.52 -2.76 -11.51
C GLY A 315 -26.70 -4.28 -11.69
N GLY A 316 -27.69 -4.87 -11.01
CA GLY A 316 -28.02 -6.29 -11.07
C GLY A 316 -27.78 -7.02 -9.76
N GLY A 317 -28.81 -7.75 -9.30
CA GLY A 317 -28.80 -8.46 -8.02
C GLY A 317 -28.20 -9.88 -8.05
N SER A 318 -27.88 -10.42 -9.22
CA SER A 318 -27.42 -11.81 -9.34
C SER A 318 -26.05 -12.04 -8.67
N ASN A 319 -25.79 -13.32 -8.33
CA ASN A 319 -24.42 -13.80 -8.08
C ASN A 319 -23.52 -13.28 -9.22
N MET A 320 -22.26 -12.98 -8.91
CA MET A 320 -21.17 -12.37 -9.70
C MET A 320 -21.19 -12.46 -11.25
N THR A 321 -21.99 -13.33 -11.85
CA THR A 321 -22.43 -13.30 -13.25
C THR A 321 -22.76 -11.89 -13.76
N PRO A 322 -22.49 -11.61 -15.05
CA PRO A 322 -22.84 -10.35 -15.73
C PRO A 322 -24.35 -10.05 -15.80
N GLY A 323 -24.74 -8.81 -16.05
CA GLY A 323 -26.14 -8.34 -16.13
C GLY A 323 -26.36 -6.95 -15.53
N GLY A 324 -27.10 -6.07 -16.20
CA GLY A 324 -27.45 -4.74 -15.69
C GLY A 324 -26.49 -3.62 -16.10
N PRO A 325 -26.93 -2.36 -16.01
CA PRO A 325 -26.22 -1.22 -16.55
C PRO A 325 -24.90 -0.97 -15.82
N GLN A 326 -23.90 -0.52 -16.57
CA GLN A 326 -22.63 -0.05 -16.03
C GLN A 326 -22.63 1.47 -16.00
N THR A 327 -22.36 2.05 -14.83
CA THR A 327 -22.53 3.48 -14.59
C THR A 327 -21.29 4.07 -13.95
N LEU A 328 -20.92 5.27 -14.40
CA LEU A 328 -19.87 6.08 -13.80
C LEU A 328 -20.52 7.13 -12.91
N TRP A 329 -20.10 7.19 -11.65
CA TRP A 329 -20.58 8.14 -10.66
C TRP A 329 -19.46 9.11 -10.28
N VAL A 330 -19.85 10.33 -9.90
CA VAL A 330 -18.91 11.39 -9.53
C VAL A 330 -19.35 12.11 -8.27
N SER A 331 -18.38 12.45 -7.42
CA SER A 331 -18.53 13.43 -6.35
C SER A 331 -17.57 14.60 -6.60
N SER A 332 -18.15 15.82 -6.59
CA SER A 332 -17.41 17.08 -6.73
C SER A 332 -17.22 17.78 -5.37
N ASP A 333 -17.68 17.17 -4.28
CA ASP A 333 -17.76 17.76 -2.94
C ASP A 333 -17.07 16.89 -1.87
N ASN A 334 -16.02 16.17 -2.27
CA ASN A 334 -15.21 15.31 -1.39
C ASN A 334 -16.04 14.21 -0.70
N GLY A 335 -17.00 13.63 -1.42
CA GLY A 335 -17.82 12.51 -0.96
C GLY A 335 -19.03 12.91 -0.13
N GLU A 336 -19.34 14.21 0.03
CA GLU A 336 -20.57 14.60 0.73
C GLU A 336 -21.82 14.17 -0.04
N SER A 337 -21.78 14.18 -1.38
CA SER A 337 -22.80 13.64 -2.27
C SER A 337 -22.20 13.05 -3.56
N PHE A 338 -22.96 12.19 -4.24
CA PHE A 338 -22.62 11.62 -5.54
C PHE A 338 -23.76 11.84 -6.54
N ARG A 339 -23.41 11.85 -7.82
CA ARG A 339 -24.38 11.82 -8.93
C ARG A 339 -23.90 10.90 -10.04
N GLN A 340 -24.83 10.27 -10.76
CA GLN A 340 -24.47 9.55 -11.98
C GLN A 340 -23.94 10.54 -13.03
N ARG A 341 -22.74 10.27 -13.55
CA ARG A 341 -22.11 11.03 -14.64
C ARG A 341 -22.49 10.49 -16.01
N SER A 342 -22.46 9.17 -16.19
CA SER A 342 -22.77 8.52 -17.47
C SER A 342 -23.09 7.04 -17.31
N VAL A 343 -23.83 6.49 -18.27
CA VAL A 343 -23.88 5.04 -18.52
C VAL A 343 -22.71 4.68 -19.44
N LEU A 344 -21.95 3.66 -19.08
CA LEU A 344 -20.78 3.20 -19.83
C LEU A 344 -21.23 2.28 -20.99
N PRO A 345 -20.57 2.34 -22.16
CA PRO A 345 -21.01 1.64 -23.36
C PRO A 345 -20.55 0.17 -23.40
N PHE A 346 -20.64 -0.52 -22.26
CA PHE A 346 -20.28 -1.93 -22.14
C PHE A 346 -21.52 -2.80 -22.23
N ASP A 347 -21.33 -4.01 -22.77
CA ASP A 347 -22.36 -5.04 -22.73
C ASP A 347 -22.55 -5.50 -21.28
N ASP A 348 -23.80 -5.82 -20.94
CA ASP A 348 -24.19 -6.43 -19.69
C ASP A 348 -23.42 -7.74 -19.42
N ALA A 349 -22.84 -8.40 -20.44
CA ALA A 349 -22.05 -9.62 -20.37
C ALA A 349 -20.63 -9.50 -19.74
N THR A 350 -20.17 -8.30 -19.39
CA THR A 350 -18.79 -8.11 -18.88
C THR A 350 -18.68 -8.23 -17.35
N TYR A 351 -17.52 -8.67 -16.84
CA TYR A 351 -17.40 -9.20 -15.46
C TYR A 351 -16.53 -8.39 -14.51
N TYR A 352 -15.18 -8.37 -14.61
CA TYR A 352 -14.35 -7.50 -13.73
C TYR A 352 -14.11 -6.14 -14.38
N TRP A 353 -13.92 -5.11 -13.55
CA TRP A 353 -13.53 -3.76 -13.99
C TRP A 353 -12.26 -3.29 -13.31
N ALA A 354 -11.52 -2.46 -14.02
CA ALA A 354 -10.58 -1.51 -13.45
C ALA A 354 -10.85 -0.14 -14.06
N ALA A 355 -10.75 0.92 -13.28
CA ALA A 355 -10.96 2.28 -13.75
C ALA A 355 -9.86 3.21 -13.25
N GLY A 356 -9.61 4.27 -13.99
CA GLY A 356 -8.64 5.29 -13.61
C GLY A 356 -8.67 6.47 -14.57
N ALA A 357 -7.72 7.37 -14.41
CA ALA A 357 -7.50 8.48 -15.32
C ALA A 357 -6.14 8.35 -16.02
N LEU A 358 -6.11 8.75 -17.29
CA LEU A 358 -4.89 8.87 -18.08
C LEU A 358 -4.25 10.25 -17.84
N ASP A 359 -2.95 10.36 -18.11
CA ASP A 359 -2.18 11.60 -17.87
C ASP A 359 -2.76 12.83 -18.59
N HIS A 360 -3.39 12.63 -19.74
CA HIS A 360 -4.05 13.68 -20.53
C HIS A 360 -5.52 13.95 -20.15
N GLY A 361 -5.99 13.38 -19.04
CA GLY A 361 -7.26 13.72 -18.42
C GLY A 361 -8.47 12.89 -18.86
N GLU A 362 -8.30 11.95 -19.78
CA GLU A 362 -9.37 11.01 -20.13
C GLU A 362 -9.54 9.95 -19.04
N ILE A 363 -10.79 9.62 -18.73
CA ILE A 363 -11.12 8.48 -17.86
C ILE A 363 -11.07 7.21 -18.70
N ILE A 364 -10.41 6.19 -18.17
CA ILE A 364 -10.37 4.87 -18.77
C ILE A 364 -11.04 3.87 -17.84
N VAL A 365 -11.88 3.03 -18.44
CA VAL A 365 -12.51 1.88 -17.78
C VAL A 365 -12.21 0.67 -18.63
N TYR A 366 -11.65 -0.35 -18.01
CA TYR A 366 -11.41 -1.64 -18.64
C TYR A 366 -12.36 -2.67 -18.04
N THR A 367 -12.80 -3.60 -18.88
CA THR A 367 -13.49 -4.79 -18.42
C THR A 367 -12.99 -6.00 -19.20
N TYR A 368 -13.20 -7.21 -18.67
CA TYR A 368 -13.03 -8.42 -19.44
C TYR A 368 -14.36 -9.16 -19.60
N ASP A 369 -14.45 -9.89 -20.71
CA ASP A 369 -15.57 -10.75 -21.03
C ASP A 369 -15.46 -12.08 -20.29
N ALA A 370 -16.44 -12.40 -19.43
CA ALA A 370 -16.48 -13.68 -18.72
C ALA A 370 -16.73 -14.88 -19.65
N GLN A 371 -17.17 -14.64 -20.88
CA GLN A 371 -17.35 -15.64 -21.92
C GLN A 371 -16.35 -15.33 -23.03
N PRO A 372 -15.27 -16.10 -23.24
CA PRO A 372 -14.50 -15.94 -24.46
C PRO A 372 -15.47 -16.21 -25.63
N GLN A 373 -15.80 -15.18 -26.40
CA GLN A 373 -16.50 -15.37 -27.67
C GLN A 373 -15.76 -16.48 -28.41
N ARG A 374 -16.46 -17.59 -28.71
CA ARG A 374 -15.96 -18.60 -29.66
C ARG A 374 -15.46 -17.82 -30.87
N ALA A 375 -14.17 -17.94 -31.15
CA ALA A 375 -13.45 -17.13 -32.12
C ALA A 375 -14.29 -16.86 -33.38
N LEU A 376 -14.80 -15.64 -33.51
CA LEU A 376 -15.25 -15.15 -34.80
C LEU A 376 -13.97 -14.86 -35.61
N PRO A 377 -13.85 -15.35 -36.85
CA PRO A 377 -12.65 -15.15 -37.64
C PRO A 377 -12.41 -13.65 -37.83
N LEU A 378 -11.16 -13.23 -37.61
CA LEU A 378 -10.65 -11.86 -37.70
C LEU A 378 -11.14 -11.13 -38.96
N GLY A 379 -12.29 -10.46 -38.85
CA GLY A 379 -12.75 -9.44 -39.77
C GLY A 379 -12.46 -8.07 -39.17
N ARG A 380 -11.43 -7.38 -39.67
CA ARG A 380 -11.17 -5.97 -39.34
C ARG A 380 -12.42 -5.14 -39.63
N GLN A 381 -13.20 -4.77 -38.61
CA GLN A 381 -14.13 -3.66 -38.73
C GLN A 381 -13.35 -2.36 -38.60
N THR A 382 -13.13 -1.71 -39.75
CA THR A 382 -12.70 -0.32 -39.79
C THR A 382 -13.93 0.54 -39.53
N VAL A 383 -13.94 1.29 -38.43
CA VAL A 383 -14.93 2.36 -38.19
C VAL A 383 -14.81 3.36 -39.34
N PRO A 384 -15.88 3.61 -40.14
CA PRO A 384 -15.79 4.61 -41.20
C PRO A 384 -15.61 5.99 -40.56
N ARG A 385 -14.54 6.70 -40.93
CA ARG A 385 -14.44 8.14 -40.66
C ARG A 385 -15.68 8.81 -41.23
N ARG A 386 -16.33 9.67 -40.42
CA ARG A 386 -17.38 10.60 -40.89
C ARG A 386 -16.93 11.23 -42.20
N ARG A 387 -17.70 11.04 -43.28
CA ARG A 387 -17.59 11.84 -44.49
C ARG A 387 -17.96 13.28 -44.10
N GLU A 388 -17.00 14.18 -44.16
CA GLU A 388 -17.31 15.59 -44.34
C GLU A 388 -18.14 15.74 -45.62
N ALA A 389 -19.28 16.42 -45.50
CA ALA A 389 -20.15 16.69 -46.63
C ALA A 389 -19.39 17.58 -47.63
N ARG A 390 -19.17 17.08 -48.85
CA ARG A 390 -18.75 17.93 -49.96
C ARG A 390 -19.95 18.81 -50.35
N PRO A 391 -19.74 20.10 -50.64
CA PRO A 391 -20.81 20.95 -51.16
C PRO A 391 -21.23 20.48 -52.56
N ASP A 392 -22.54 20.43 -52.77
CA ASP A 392 -23.22 20.03 -54.01
C ASP A 392 -22.97 21.08 -55.12
N PRO A 393 -22.42 20.70 -56.29
CA PRO A 393 -22.16 21.63 -57.39
C PRO A 393 -23.40 21.98 -58.24
N THR A 394 -24.62 21.57 -57.84
CA THR A 394 -25.82 21.72 -58.70
C THR A 394 -26.82 22.82 -58.30
N LEU A 395 -26.48 23.73 -57.39
CA LEU A 395 -27.32 24.90 -57.11
C LEU A 395 -26.86 26.14 -57.89
N PRO A 396 -27.74 26.77 -58.71
CA PRO A 396 -27.40 28.00 -59.41
C PRO A 396 -27.26 29.15 -58.39
N ARG A 397 -26.20 29.96 -58.56
CA ARG A 397 -25.96 31.15 -57.74
C ARG A 397 -27.09 32.15 -57.93
N ALA A 398 -27.72 32.54 -56.83
CA ALA A 398 -28.47 33.78 -56.66
C ALA A 398 -27.78 34.62 -55.59
#